data_AF-Q10X40-F1
#
_entry.id   AF-Q10X40-F1
#
_cell.length_a   1.000
_cell.length_b   1.000
_cell.length_c   1.000
_cell.angle_alpha   90.00
_cell.angle_beta   90.00
_cell.angle_gamma   90.00
#
_symmetry.space_group_name_H-M   'P 1'
#
loop_
_entity.id
_entity.type
_entity.pdbx_description
1 polymer ?
#
loop_
_entity_poly.entity_id
_entity_poly.type
_entity_poly.pdbx_seq_one_letter_code
_entity_poly.pdbx_strand_id
1 'polypeptide(L)'
;MQVSQNCLDLIKKWEGFSLNAYIDPVGIATIGYGSIRYPNGEKVRLGDRISERDAEGYLGFECKKIALEISKLIKVPVNQNQFDALVSFSYVRLVG
;
A
#
# COMPACT_ATOMS: atom_id res chain seq x y z
N MET A 1 -13.08 9.43 6.31
CA MET A 1 -12.64 8.45 7.34
C MET A 1 -11.13 8.32 7.24
N GLN A 2 -10.47 7.81 8.27
CA GLN A 2 -9.01 7.59 8.26
C GLN A 2 -8.71 6.09 8.25
N VAL A 3 -7.57 5.70 7.69
CA VAL A 3 -7.11 4.31 7.68
C VAL A 3 -6.76 3.89 9.11
N SER A 4 -7.29 2.76 9.56
CA SER A 4 -6.96 2.21 10.88
C SER A 4 -5.62 1.46 10.87
N GLN A 5 -5.04 1.24 12.06
CA GLN A 5 -3.88 0.37 12.20
C GLN A 5 -4.18 -1.07 11.76
N ASN A 6 -5.39 -1.57 12.07
CA ASN A 6 -5.85 -2.89 11.65
C ASN A 6 -5.85 -3.04 10.12
N CYS A 7 -6.19 -2.00 9.37
CA CYS A 7 -6.11 -2.00 7.92
C CYS A 7 -4.67 -2.18 7.44
N LEU A 8 -3.73 -1.43 8.02
CA LEU A 8 -2.31 -1.53 7.66
C LEU A 8 -1.77 -2.92 7.98
N ASP A 9 -2.05 -3.43 9.18
CA ASP A 9 -1.60 -4.76 9.62
C ASP A 9 -2.18 -5.88 8.75
N LEU A 10 -3.43 -5.73 8.30
CA LEU A 10 -4.05 -6.65 7.35
C LEU A 10 -3.30 -6.64 6.02
N ILE A 11 -3.01 -5.46 5.46
CA ILE A 11 -2.27 -5.35 4.19
C ILE A 11 -0.88 -5.96 4.33
N LYS A 12 -0.13 -5.62 5.40
CA LYS A 12 1.20 -6.20 5.66
C LYS A 12 1.18 -7.72 5.70
N LYS A 13 0.15 -8.30 6.31
CA LYS A 13 -0.03 -9.76 6.40
C LYS A 13 -0.22 -10.41 5.03
N TRP A 14 -0.94 -9.76 4.11
CA TRP A 14 -1.23 -10.31 2.78
C TRP A 14 -0.10 -10.07 1.78
N GLU A 15 0.45 -8.86 1.73
CA GLU A 15 1.52 -8.47 0.80
C GLU A 15 2.87 -9.07 1.21
N GLY A 16 3.13 -9.16 2.51
CA GLY A 16 4.45 -9.49 3.03
C GLY A 16 5.47 -8.37 2.82
N PHE A 17 6.61 -8.50 3.49
CA PHE A 17 7.70 -7.52 3.41
C PHE A 17 8.86 -8.04 2.55
N SER A 18 9.27 -7.27 1.55
CA SER A 18 10.50 -7.50 0.80
C SER A 18 11.57 -6.45 1.11
N LEU A 19 12.67 -6.90 1.74
CA LEU A 19 13.84 -6.06 2.06
C LEU A 19 14.56 -5.51 0.82
N ASN A 20 14.60 -6.31 -0.26
CA ASN A 20 15.29 -5.97 -1.50
C ASN A 20 14.28 -5.81 -2.62
N ALA A 21 14.57 -4.92 -3.58
CA ALA A 21 13.77 -4.81 -4.79
C ALA A 21 13.79 -6.12 -5.59
N TYR A 22 12.63 -6.52 -6.10
CA TYR A 22 12.43 -7.71 -6.94
C TYR A 22 11.58 -7.37 -8.17
N ILE A 23 11.58 -8.25 -9.17
CA ILE A 23 10.65 -8.15 -10.30
C ILE A 23 9.39 -8.93 -9.97
N ASP A 24 8.25 -8.25 -9.94
CA ASP A 24 6.95 -8.87 -9.76
C ASP A 24 6.54 -9.71 -11.00
N PRO A 25 5.44 -10.49 -10.93
CA PRO A 25 5.00 -11.33 -12.05
C PRO A 25 4.66 -10.57 -13.34
N VAL A 26 4.43 -9.24 -13.27
CA VAL A 26 4.11 -8.38 -14.42
C VAL A 26 5.32 -7.61 -14.95
N GLY A 27 6.50 -7.83 -14.38
CA GLY A 27 7.78 -7.28 -14.88
C GLY A 27 8.17 -5.93 -14.28
N ILE A 28 7.55 -5.49 -13.18
CA ILE A 28 7.81 -4.20 -12.54
C ILE A 28 8.72 -4.41 -11.31
N ALA A 29 9.66 -3.48 -11.12
CA ALA A 29 10.51 -3.48 -9.93
C ALA A 29 9.71 -3.00 -8.71
N THR A 30 9.69 -3.84 -7.68
CA THR A 30 8.80 -3.73 -6.52
C THR A 30 9.59 -3.97 -5.23
N ILE A 31 9.30 -3.24 -4.15
CA ILE A 31 10.03 -3.31 -2.86
C ILE A 31 9.11 -3.08 -1.65
N GLY A 32 9.51 -3.54 -0.47
CA GLY A 32 8.76 -3.35 0.77
C GLY A 32 7.45 -4.12 0.74
N TYR A 33 6.34 -3.43 1.06
CA TYR A 33 4.97 -3.96 0.97
C TYR A 33 4.35 -3.74 -0.42
N GLY A 34 5.14 -3.94 -1.48
CA GLY A 34 4.65 -3.80 -2.86
C GLY A 34 4.76 -2.39 -3.47
N SER A 35 5.65 -1.54 -2.96
CA SER A 35 5.88 -0.21 -3.55
C SER A 35 6.63 -0.32 -4.88
N ILE A 36 6.11 0.30 -5.95
CA ILE A 36 6.77 0.44 -7.26
C ILE A 36 7.40 1.82 -7.49
N ARG A 37 7.04 2.79 -6.64
CA ARG A 37 7.54 4.17 -6.65
C ARG A 37 7.74 4.67 -5.23
N TYR A 38 8.77 5.48 -5.06
CA TYR A 38 9.06 6.18 -3.82
C TYR A 38 8.21 7.46 -3.68
N PRO A 39 8.04 8.02 -2.47
CA PRO A 39 7.29 9.26 -2.27
C PRO A 39 7.82 10.47 -3.05
N ASN A 40 9.10 10.46 -3.44
CA ASN A 40 9.71 11.48 -4.31
C ASN A 40 9.33 11.31 -5.81
N GLY A 41 8.57 10.27 -6.17
CA GLY A 41 8.12 9.96 -7.53
C GLY A 41 9.05 9.06 -8.33
N GLU A 42 10.25 8.77 -7.82
CA GLU A 42 11.21 7.87 -8.47
C GLU A 42 10.69 6.44 -8.50
N LYS A 43 10.99 5.72 -9.58
CA LYS A 43 10.69 4.29 -9.69
C LYS A 43 11.69 3.49 -8.86
N VAL A 44 11.22 2.41 -8.26
CA VAL A 44 12.08 1.41 -7.64
C VAL A 44 13.00 0.79 -8.70
N ARG A 45 14.25 0.52 -8.32
CA ARG A 45 15.27 -0.09 -9.18
C ARG A 45 15.78 -1.37 -8.54
N LEU A 46 16.18 -2.33 -9.38
CA LEU A 46 16.85 -3.53 -8.90
C LEU A 46 18.17 -3.15 -8.21
N GLY A 47 18.41 -3.74 -7.05
CA GLY A 47 19.52 -3.40 -6.16
C GLY A 47 19.14 -2.43 -5.03
N ASP A 48 17.98 -1.79 -5.09
CA ASP A 48 17.47 -0.97 -3.99
C ASP A 48 17.17 -1.85 -2.76
N ARG A 49 17.40 -1.27 -1.57
CA ARG A 49 17.09 -1.87 -0.26
C ARG A 49 16.31 -0.87 0.58
N ILE A 50 15.40 -1.36 1.42
CA ILE A 50 14.55 -0.53 2.26
C ILE A 50 14.48 -1.07 3.69
N SER A 51 14.40 -0.21 4.71
CA SER A 51 14.08 -0.67 6.05
C SER A 51 12.58 -1.00 6.17
N GLU A 52 12.21 -1.92 7.06
CA GLU A 52 10.80 -2.22 7.29
C GLU A 52 10.04 -0.97 7.75
N ARG A 53 10.64 -0.16 8.64
CA ARG A 53 10.06 1.11 9.10
C ARG A 53 9.76 2.08 7.95
N ASP A 54 10.66 2.22 6.98
CA ASP A 54 10.43 3.09 5.83
C ASP A 54 9.34 2.50 4.92
N ALA A 55 9.33 1.18 4.72
CA ALA A 55 8.29 0.49 3.96
C ALA A 55 6.90 0.66 4.61
N GLU A 56 6.80 0.62 5.93
CA GLU A 56 5.57 0.91 6.68
C GLU A 56 5.13 2.36 6.48
N GLY A 57 6.08 3.30 6.49
CA GLY A 57 5.82 4.70 6.19
C GLY A 57 5.24 4.89 4.79
N TYR A 58 5.78 4.18 3.80
CA TYR A 58 5.32 4.24 2.40
C TYR A 58 3.94 3.60 2.23
N LEU A 59 3.73 2.44 2.85
CA LEU A 59 2.42 1.79 2.91
C LEU A 59 1.37 2.74 3.50
N GLY A 60 1.67 3.37 4.63
CA GLY A 60 0.76 4.32 5.29
C GLY A 60 0.48 5.56 4.44
N PHE A 61 1.49 6.08 3.74
CA PHE A 61 1.32 7.21 2.82
C PHE A 61 0.38 6.87 1.66
N GLU A 62 0.57 5.71 1.03
CA GLU A 62 -0.24 5.31 -0.11
C GLU A 62 -1.67 4.92 0.31
N CYS A 63 -1.82 4.23 1.44
CA CYS A 63 -3.14 3.95 2.03
C CYS A 63 -3.92 5.24 2.33
N LYS A 64 -3.26 6.31 2.80
CA LYS A 64 -3.91 7.62 3.01
C LYS A 64 -4.40 8.22 1.70
N LYS A 65 -3.63 8.12 0.61
CA LYS A 65 -4.06 8.59 -0.72
C LYS A 65 -5.27 7.81 -1.22
N ILE A 66 -5.23 6.48 -1.13
CA ILE A 66 -6.35 5.61 -1.51
C ILE A 66 -7.59 5.93 -0.67
N ALA A 67 -7.44 6.10 0.64
CA ALA A 67 -8.53 6.44 1.55
C ALA A 67 -9.20 7.78 1.21
N LEU A 68 -8.42 8.78 0.76
CA LEU A 68 -8.96 10.06 0.30
C LEU A 68 -9.78 9.88 -0.98
N GLU A 69 -9.30 9.10 -1.96
CA GLU A 69 -10.05 8.83 -3.19
C GLU A 69 -11.32 8.01 -2.92
N ILE A 70 -11.24 6.95 -2.12
CA ILE A 70 -12.39 6.14 -1.71
C ILE A 70 -13.43 7.01 -0.99
N SER A 71 -12.99 7.89 -0.08
CA SER A 71 -13.90 8.79 0.65
C SER A 71 -14.70 9.71 -0.30
N LYS A 72 -14.17 10.08 -1.46
CA LYS A 72 -14.90 10.88 -2.47
C LYS A 72 -15.92 10.06 -3.26
N LEU A 73 -15.70 8.75 -3.38
CA LEU A 73 -16.54 7.84 -4.18
C LEU A 73 -17.70 7.24 -3.38
N ILE A 74 -17.56 7.11 -2.06
CA ILE A 74 -18.59 6.56 -1.19
C ILE A 74 -19.77 7.54 -1.09
N LYS A 75 -20.94 7.10 -1.53
CA LYS A 75 -22.21 7.85 -1.48
C LYS A 75 -23.20 7.32 -0.45
N VAL A 76 -22.85 6.24 0.24
CA VAL A 76 -23.70 5.56 1.24
C VAL A 76 -22.97 5.49 2.57
N PRO A 77 -23.69 5.45 3.71
CA PRO A 77 -23.05 5.26 5.00
C PRO A 77 -22.28 3.94 5.03
N VAL A 78 -21.03 3.99 5.49
CA VAL A 78 -20.21 2.80 5.76
C VAL A 78 -19.61 2.91 7.16
N ASN A 79 -19.37 1.75 7.79
CA ASN A 79 -18.63 1.70 9.05
C ASN A 79 -17.11 1.60 8.80
N GLN A 80 -16.32 1.74 9.86
CA GLN A 80 -14.85 1.73 9.77
C GLN A 80 -14.29 0.45 9.15
N ASN A 81 -14.83 -0.72 9.49
CA ASN A 81 -14.37 -2.01 8.95
C ASN A 81 -14.64 -2.13 7.45
N GLN A 82 -15.80 -1.65 6.98
CA GLN A 82 -16.14 -1.63 5.56
C GLN A 82 -15.23 -0.67 4.79
N PHE A 83 -14.95 0.51 5.37
CA PHE A 83 -14.02 1.46 4.79
C PHE A 83 -12.60 0.90 4.69
N ASP A 84 -12.09 0.30 5.76
CA ASP A 84 -10.77 -0.34 5.80
C ASP A 84 -10.68 -1.49 4.80
N ALA A 85 -11.75 -2.30 4.66
CA ALA A 85 -11.80 -3.36 3.66
C ALA A 85 -11.70 -2.82 2.23
N LEU A 86 -12.38 -1.70 1.92
CA LEU A 86 -12.27 -1.05 0.61
C LEU A 86 -10.85 -0.53 0.36
N VAL A 87 -10.22 0.11 1.36
CA VAL A 87 -8.83 0.61 1.25
C VAL A 87 -7.86 -0.55 1.03
N SER A 88 -7.97 -1.61 1.83
CA SER A 88 -7.14 -2.81 1.72
C SER A 88 -7.27 -3.47 0.35
N PHE A 89 -8.51 -3.66 -0.13
CA PHE A 89 -8.77 -4.22 -1.45
C PHE A 89 -8.19 -3.36 -2.58
N SER A 90 -8.35 -2.04 -2.49
CA SER A 90 -7.79 -1.11 -3.48
C SER A 90 -6.26 -1.10 -3.47
N TYR A 91 -5.62 -1.25 -2.31
CA TYR A 91 -4.17 -1.33 -2.22
C TYR A 91 -3.63 -2.57 -2.93
N VAL A 92 -4.11 -3.76 -2.53
CA VAL A 92 -3.65 -5.06 -3.08
C VAL A 92 -3.78 -5.08 -4.61
N ARG A 93 -4.89 -4.55 -5.15
CA ARG A 93 -5.12 -4.52 -6.60
C ARG A 93 -4.24 -3.53 -7.38
N LEU A 94 -3.75 -2.48 -6.72
CA LEU A 94 -2.88 -1.48 -7.36
C LEU A 94 -1.40 -1.90 -7.35
N VAL A 95 -1.07 -2.91 -6.56
CA VAL A 95 0.28 -3.22 -6.13
C VAL A 95 0.71 -4.66 -6.48
N GLY A 96 -0.22 -5.62 -6.51
CA GLY A 96 -0.02 -6.99 -7.01
C GLY A 96 -0.60 -7.23 -8.40
#